data_AF-A0A358AER4-F1
#
_entry.id   AF-A0A358AER4-F1
#
_cell.length_a   1.000
_cell.length_b   1.000
_cell.length_c   1.000
_cell.angle_alpha   90.00
_cell.angle_beta   90.00
_cell.angle_gamma   90.00
#
_symmetry.space_group_name_H-M   'P 1'
#
loop_
_entity.id
_entity.type
_entity.pdbx_description
1 polymer ?
#
loop_
_entity_poly.entity_id
_entity_poly.type
_entity_poly.pdbx_seq_one_letter_code
_entity_poly.pdbx_strand_id
1 'polypeptide(L)' 'YFAAPHTYSFEAAAKLFQIAYTGVRTAREFADTYCGALGKKKTIIIEVEADRDKNYKAVQSLQGAIRDCVSGRLKK' A
#
# COMPACT_ATOMS: atom_id res chain seq x y z
N TYR A 1 -12.75 14.73 -10.99
CA TYR A 1 -13.45 14.81 -9.68
C TYR A 1 -13.62 13.47 -8.95
N PHE A 2 -13.25 12.30 -9.51
CA PHE A 2 -13.52 10.98 -8.90
C PHE A 2 -12.55 10.49 -7.81
N ALA A 3 -11.53 11.27 -7.45
CA ALA A 3 -10.49 10.81 -6.52
C ALA A 3 -9.98 11.95 -5.65
N ALA A 4 -10.91 12.69 -5.01
CA ALA A 4 -10.53 13.64 -3.99
C ALA A 4 -9.82 12.88 -2.86
N PRO A 5 -8.55 13.19 -2.56
CA PRO A 5 -7.88 12.59 -1.41
C PRO A 5 -8.65 13.03 -0.17
N HIS A 6 -9.15 12.05 0.56
CA HIS A 6 -9.65 12.30 1.89
C HIS A 6 -8.49 12.04 2.85
N THR A 7 -8.13 13.03 3.67
CA THR A 7 -7.06 12.93 4.67
C THR A 7 -7.46 12.06 5.86
N TYR A 8 -8.29 11.05 5.63
CA TYR A 8 -8.78 10.14 6.67
C TYR A 8 -7.78 9.02 6.90
N SER A 9 -7.61 8.64 8.16
CA SER A 9 -6.98 7.39 8.57
C SER A 9 -8.04 6.42 9.08
N PHE A 10 -7.67 5.13 9.17
CA PHE A 10 -8.52 4.11 9.79
C PHE A 10 -8.41 4.08 11.32
N GLU A 11 -7.56 4.92 11.91
CA GLU A 11 -7.30 4.93 13.37
C GLU A 11 -8.57 5.12 14.20
N ALA A 12 -9.42 6.08 13.83
CA ALA A 12 -10.67 6.36 14.54
C ALA A 12 -11.64 5.17 14.47
N ALA A 13 -11.74 4.53 13.30
CA ALA A 13 -12.55 3.32 13.13
C ALA A 13 -11.99 2.15 13.94
N ALA A 14 -10.68 1.94 13.93
CA ALA A 14 -10.03 0.89 14.71
C ALA A 14 -10.28 1.06 16.22
N LYS A 15 -10.20 2.30 16.71
CA LYS A 15 -10.53 2.65 18.11
C LYS A 15 -12.00 2.33 18.44
N LEU A 16 -12.93 2.69 17.54
CA LEU A 16 -14.36 2.42 17.72
C LEU A 16 -14.65 0.91 17.86
N PHE A 17 -14.01 0.09 17.03
CA PHE A 17 -14.19 -1.37 17.03
C PHE A 17 -13.23 -2.12 17.97
N GLN A 18 -12.41 -1.40 18.75
CA GLN A 18 -11.40 -1.98 19.62
C GLN A 18 -10.42 -2.94 18.91
N ILE A 19 -10.12 -2.64 17.64
CA ILE A 19 -9.15 -3.38 16.82
C ILE A 19 -7.80 -2.69 16.98
N ALA A 20 -6.73 -3.48 17.16
CA ALA A 20 -5.38 -2.93 17.17
C ALA A 20 -5.07 -2.22 15.84
N TYR A 21 -4.34 -1.11 15.88
CA TYR A 21 -4.04 -0.31 14.69
C TYR A 21 -2.59 0.11 14.67
N THR A 22 -2.00 0.12 13.48
CA THR A 22 -0.73 0.79 13.24
C THR A 22 -0.67 1.33 11.81
N GLY A 23 -0.10 2.52 11.65
CA GLY A 23 0.26 3.08 10.35
C GLY A 23 1.73 2.79 10.04
N VAL A 24 2.03 2.40 8.80
CA VAL A 24 3.40 2.09 8.33
C VAL A 24 3.69 2.83 7.03
N ARG A 25 4.95 3.27 6.86
CA ARG A 25 5.42 4.05 5.70
C ARG A 25 6.49 3.33 4.88
N THR A 26 7.08 2.29 5.45
CA THR A 26 8.15 1.53 4.78
C THR A 26 7.81 0.05 4.69
N ALA A 27 8.38 -0.62 3.68
CA ALA A 27 8.27 -2.07 3.55
C ALA A 27 8.85 -2.81 4.77
N ARG A 28 9.88 -2.23 5.41
CA ARG A 28 10.49 -2.76 6.63
C ARG A 28 9.52 -2.71 7.81
N GLU A 29 8.93 -1.55 8.06
CA GLU A 29 7.90 -1.37 9.11
C GLU A 29 6.71 -2.29 8.90
N PHE A 30 6.25 -2.42 7.65
CA PHE A 30 5.19 -3.37 7.30
C PHE A 30 5.59 -4.81 7.64
N ALA A 31 6.77 -5.26 7.19
CA ALA A 31 7.23 -6.62 7.43
C ALA A 31 7.39 -6.92 8.92
N ASP A 32 8.03 -6.02 9.68
CA ASP A 32 8.23 -6.18 11.12
C ASP A 32 6.88 -6.23 11.86
N THR A 33 5.92 -5.36 11.48
CA THR A 33 4.56 -5.36 12.03
C THR A 33 3.81 -6.65 11.71
N TYR A 34 3.81 -7.05 10.44
CA TYR A 34 3.11 -8.23 9.96
C TYR A 34 3.64 -9.49 10.66
N CYS A 35 4.96 -9.68 10.68
CA CYS A 35 5.61 -10.77 11.39
C CYS A 35 5.29 -10.76 12.89
N GLY A 36 5.28 -9.58 13.51
CA GLY A 36 4.90 -9.42 14.91
C GLY A 36 3.41 -9.68 15.19
N ALA A 37 2.55 -9.62 14.18
CA ALA A 37 1.13 -9.94 14.27
C ALA A 37 0.84 -11.44 14.07
N LEU A 38 1.70 -12.14 13.33
CA LEU A 38 1.57 -13.58 13.11
C LEU A 38 1.58 -14.35 14.45
N GLY A 39 0.71 -15.36 14.55
CA GLY A 39 0.57 -16.18 15.76
C GLY A 39 -0.21 -15.52 16.91
N LYS A 40 -0.55 -14.23 16.82
CA LYS A 40 -1.46 -13.59 17.78
C LYS A 40 -2.91 -13.97 17.45
N LYS A 41 -3.70 -14.36 18.45
CA LYS A 41 -5.15 -14.61 18.31
C LYS A 41 -5.99 -13.32 18.30
N LYS A 42 -5.44 -12.22 17.77
CA LYS A 42 -6.09 -10.90 17.76
C LYS A 42 -5.97 -10.28 16.38
N THR A 43 -7.03 -9.59 15.96
CA THR A 43 -7.06 -8.82 14.71
C THR A 43 -6.31 -7.50 14.87
N ILE A 44 -5.58 -7.11 13.83
CA ILE A 44 -4.90 -5.81 13.72
C ILE A 44 -5.17 -5.22 12.33
N ILE A 45 -5.35 -3.91 12.27
CA ILE A 45 -5.34 -3.12 11.04
C ILE A 45 -3.93 -2.55 10.86
N ILE A 46 -3.33 -2.82 9.70
CA ILE A 46 -2.04 -2.26 9.30
C ILE A 46 -2.33 -1.32 8.12
N GLU A 47 -2.37 -0.01 8.38
CA GLU A 47 -2.59 1.00 7.35
C GLU A 47 -1.26 1.35 6.67
N VAL A 48 -1.16 1.06 5.37
CA VAL A 48 0.04 1.34 4.58
C VAL A 48 -0.10 2.70 3.90
N GLU A 49 0.70 3.66 4.34
CA GLU A 49 0.74 4.99 3.75
C GLU A 49 1.60 4.97 2.47
N ALA A 50 1.06 5.52 1.39
CA ALA A 50 1.72 5.55 0.09
C ALA A 50 1.64 6.94 -0.55
N ASP A 51 2.68 7.27 -1.32
CA ASP A 51 2.72 8.48 -2.14
C ASP A 51 2.04 8.21 -3.48
N ARG A 52 0.94 8.92 -3.72
CA ARG A 52 0.10 8.77 -4.92
C ARG A 52 0.89 9.03 -6.21
N ASP A 53 1.69 10.08 -6.25
CA ASP A 53 2.40 10.50 -7.45
C ASP A 53 3.53 9.54 -7.78
N LYS A 54 4.25 9.07 -6.76
CA LYS A 54 5.26 8.01 -6.92
C LYS A 54 4.62 6.72 -7.42
N ASN A 55 3.48 6.32 -6.84
CA ASN A 55 2.79 5.11 -7.25
C ASN A 55 2.29 5.21 -8.70
N TYR A 56 1.70 6.34 -9.08
CA TYR A 56 1.24 6.59 -10.44
C TYR A 56 2.37 6.51 -11.47
N LYS A 57 3.51 7.15 -11.18
CA LYS A 57 4.71 7.10 -12.05
C LYS A 57 5.24 5.68 -12.20
N ALA A 58 5.29 4.91 -11.12
CA ALA A 58 5.73 3.52 -11.15
C ALA A 58 4.80 2.66 -12.03
N VAL A 59 3.48 2.82 -11.89
CA VAL A 59 2.48 2.12 -12.72
C VAL A 59 2.61 2.50 -14.19
N GLN A 60 2.77 3.78 -14.53
CA GLN A 60 2.98 4.22 -15.91
C GLN A 60 4.25 3.61 -16.53
N SER A 61 5.35 3.61 -15.78
CA SER A 61 6.61 3.00 -16.23
C SER A 61 6.44 1.51 -16.53
N LEU A 62 5.78 0.79 -15.62
CA LEU A 62 5.50 -0.64 -15.79
C LEU A 62 4.59 -0.90 -17.02
N GLN A 63 3.57 -0.08 -17.23
CA GLN A 63 2.71 -0.17 -18.42
C GLN A 63 3.49 0.05 -19.72
N GLY A 64 4.45 0.98 -19.73
CA GLY A 64 5.37 1.19 -20.84
C GLY A 64 6.19 -0.07 -21.14
N ALA A 65 6.86 -0.60 -20.11
CA ALA A 65 7.67 -1.81 -20.24
C ALA A 65 6.88 -3.03 -20.75
N ILE A 66 5.67 -3.23 -20.22
CA ILE A 66 4.76 -4.30 -20.68
C ILE A 66 4.40 -4.10 -22.16
N ARG A 67 4.06 -2.87 -22.56
CA ARG A 67 3.69 -2.54 -23.95
C ARG A 67 4.84 -2.82 -24.92
N ASP A 68 6.06 -2.44 -24.56
CA ASP A 68 7.25 -2.67 -25.38
C ASP A 68 7.58 -4.16 -25.50
N CYS A 69 7.30 -4.93 -24.44
CA CYS A 69 7.48 -6.38 -24.42
C CYS A 69 6.50 -7.06 -25.37
N VAL A 70 5.21 -6.72 -25.23
CA VAL A 70 4.13 -7.31 -26.03
C VAL A 70 4.23 -6.92 -27.51
N SER A 71 4.69 -5.69 -27.81
CA SER A 71 4.86 -5.21 -29.18
C SER A 71 6.17 -5.64 -29.84
N GLY A 72 7.01 -6.42 -29.15
CA GLY A 72 8.30 -6.89 -29.68
C GLY A 72 9.39 -5.82 -29.80
N ARG A 73 9.16 -4.60 -29.27
CA ARG A 73 10.12 -3.48 -29.27
C ARG A 73 11.24 -3.64 -28.25
N LEU A 74 11.11 -4.58 -27.33
CA LEU A 74 12.16 -4.96 -26.36
C LEU A 74 13.29 -5.84 -26.95
N LYS A 75 13.29 -6.11 -28.27
CA LYS A 75 14.43 -6.76 -28.94
C LYS A 75 15.44 -5.72 -29.45
N LYS A 76 16.43 -5.39 -28.62
CA LYS A 76 17.85 -5.27 -28.96
C LYS A 76 18.69 -5.15 -27.71
#